data_AF-A0A8A8GQU6-F1
#
_entry.id   AF-A0A8A8GQU6-F1
#
_cell.length_a   1.000
_cell.length_b   1.000
_cell.length_c   1.000
_cell.angle_alpha   90.00
_cell.angle_beta   90.00
_cell.angle_gamma   90.00
#
_symmetry.space_group_name_H-M   'P 1'
#
loop_
_entity.id
_entity.type
_entity.pdbx_description
1 polymer ?
#
loop_
_entity_poly.entity_id
_entity_poly.type
_entity_poly.pdbx_seq_one_letter_code
_entity_poly.pdbx_strand_id
1 'polypeptide(L)'
;GMILFIVSEVMFFFAFFWAFFTSSLSPVFNIGGVWPPAGIEAISPWGLPLLNTIILLSSGASVTWAHHAIVGGFKKEALVGLIITIVFAVIFTALQGFEYINAPFAMSD
;
A
#
# COMPACT_ATOMS: atom_id res chain seq x y z
N GLY A 1 0.69 11.49 22.26
CA GLY A 1 1.87 11.46 21.37
C GLY A 1 1.57 10.78 20.04
N MET A 2 1.38 9.46 20.00
CA MET A 2 1.30 8.69 18.74
C MET A 2 0.00 8.88 17.94
N ILE A 3 -1.16 8.95 18.59
CA ILE A 3 -2.45 9.05 17.87
C ILE A 3 -2.53 10.32 17.01
N LEU A 4 -2.15 11.47 17.58
CA LEU A 4 -2.16 12.75 16.83
C LEU A 4 -1.17 12.73 15.65
N PHE A 5 -0.03 12.07 15.79
CA PHE A 5 0.92 11.86 14.71
C PHE A 5 0.32 10.99 13.58
N ILE A 6 -0.35 9.89 13.92
CA ILE A 6 -1.06 9.08 12.92
C ILE A 6 -2.15 9.91 12.21
N VAL A 7 -2.90 10.74 12.95
CA VAL A 7 -3.91 11.62 12.36
C VAL A 7 -3.29 12.62 11.38
N SER A 8 -2.13 13.21 11.70
CA SER A 8 -1.46 14.10 10.74
C SER A 8 -1.00 13.37 9.47
N GLU A 9 -0.51 12.13 9.58
CA GLU A 9 -0.16 11.31 8.40
C GLU A 9 -1.40 10.96 7.56
N VAL A 10 -2.54 10.66 8.19
CA VAL A 10 -3.81 10.45 7.48
C VAL A 10 -4.22 11.69 6.69
N MET A 11 -4.10 12.89 7.28
CA MET A 11 -4.40 14.14 6.59
C MET A 11 -3.40 14.45 5.45
N PHE A 12 -2.14 14.04 5.61
CA PHE A 12 -1.14 14.12 4.54
C PHE A 12 -1.53 13.25 3.34
N PHE A 13 -1.91 11.99 3.56
CA PHE A 13 -2.42 11.11 2.50
C PHE A 13 -3.73 11.61 1.88
N PHE A 14 -4.61 12.22 2.69
CA PHE A 14 -5.85 12.82 2.20
C PHE A 14 -5.62 13.87 1.09
N ALA A 15 -4.55 14.65 1.18
CA ALA A 15 -4.20 15.63 0.14
C ALA A 15 -3.86 14.96 -1.22
N PHE A 16 -3.17 13.82 -1.21
CA PHE A 16 -2.89 13.06 -2.44
C PHE A 16 -4.15 12.43 -3.03
N PHE A 17 -5.04 11.87 -2.19
CA PHE A 17 -6.35 11.39 -2.65
C PHE A 17 -7.19 12.53 -3.26
N TRP A 18 -7.18 13.71 -2.64
CA TRP A 18 -7.86 14.87 -3.17
C TRP A 18 -7.36 15.26 -4.57
N ALA A 19 -6.04 15.29 -4.76
CA ALA A 19 -5.42 15.56 -6.06
C ALA A 19 -5.81 14.50 -7.12
N PHE A 20 -5.78 13.22 -6.75
CA PHE A 20 -6.20 12.11 -7.61
C PHE A 20 -7.67 12.22 -8.02
N PHE A 21 -8.59 12.46 -7.08
CA PHE A 21 -10.02 12.56 -7.38
C PHE A 21 -10.35 13.79 -8.21
N THR A 22 -9.72 14.94 -7.92
CA THR A 22 -9.92 16.16 -8.73
C THR A 22 -9.52 15.92 -10.18
N SER A 23 -8.39 15.25 -10.41
CA SER A 23 -7.88 14.98 -11.76
C SER A 23 -8.65 13.88 -12.50
N SER A 24 -9.12 12.85 -11.79
CA SER A 24 -9.81 11.71 -12.38
C SER A 24 -11.32 11.93 -12.60
N LEU A 25 -11.99 12.72 -11.75
CA LEU A 25 -13.44 12.99 -11.86
C LEU A 25 -13.75 14.09 -12.89
N SER A 26 -12.81 15.01 -13.15
CA SER A 26 -12.94 16.06 -14.15
C SER A 26 -11.68 16.15 -15.03
N PRO A 27 -11.43 15.12 -15.87
CA PRO A 27 -10.24 15.07 -16.71
C PRO A 27 -10.25 16.22 -17.72
N VAL A 28 -9.13 16.93 -17.84
CA VAL A 28 -9.01 18.06 -18.76
C VAL A 28 -9.05 17.59 -20.22
N PHE A 29 -9.61 18.40 -21.12
CA PHE A 29 -9.74 18.02 -22.53
C PHE A 29 -8.38 17.78 -23.22
N ASN A 30 -7.31 18.44 -22.75
CA ASN A 30 -5.95 18.29 -23.28
C ASN A 30 -5.35 16.87 -23.09
N ILE A 31 -5.89 16.05 -22.19
CA ILE A 31 -5.46 14.65 -21.95
C ILE A 31 -6.46 13.63 -22.52
N GLY A 32 -7.36 14.07 -23.40
CA GLY A 32 -8.39 13.25 -24.02
C GLY A 32 -9.76 13.28 -23.33
N GLY A 33 -9.90 14.02 -22.21
CA GLY A 33 -11.18 14.15 -21.49
C GLY A 33 -11.69 12.83 -20.89
N VAL A 34 -10.80 11.85 -20.68
CA VAL A 34 -11.10 10.53 -20.14
C VAL A 34 -10.11 10.16 -19.04
N TRP A 35 -10.49 9.22 -18.18
CA TRP A 35 -9.63 8.64 -17.15
C TRP A 35 -9.65 7.11 -17.23
N PRO A 36 -8.49 6.42 -17.29
CA PRO A 36 -7.13 6.97 -17.39
C PRO A 36 -6.91 7.82 -18.65
N PRO A 37 -5.92 8.73 -18.65
CA PRO A 37 -5.57 9.52 -19.84
C PRO A 37 -5.30 8.63 -21.06
N ALA A 38 -5.65 9.12 -22.24
CA ALA A 38 -5.43 8.37 -23.48
C ALA A 38 -3.93 8.06 -23.68
N GLY A 39 -3.59 6.79 -23.88
CA GLY A 39 -2.21 6.32 -24.04
C GLY A 39 -1.56 5.80 -22.75
N ILE A 40 -2.20 5.95 -21.59
CA ILE A 40 -1.75 5.32 -20.34
C ILE A 40 -2.44 3.97 -20.17
N GLU A 41 -1.64 2.91 -20.07
CA GLU A 41 -2.11 1.58 -19.70
C GLU A 41 -2.08 1.42 -18.18
N ALA A 42 -3.26 1.38 -17.54
CA ALA A 42 -3.35 1.19 -16.11
C ALA A 42 -2.94 -0.23 -15.69
N ILE A 43 -2.25 -0.34 -14.55
CA ILE A 43 -1.89 -1.64 -13.95
C ILE A 43 -3.17 -2.36 -13.53
N SER A 44 -3.29 -3.64 -13.91
CA SER A 44 -4.43 -4.47 -13.51
C SER A 44 -4.42 -4.71 -12.00
N PRO A 45 -5.54 -4.42 -11.30
CA PRO A 45 -5.61 -4.60 -9.85
C PRO A 45 -5.58 -6.08 -9.43
N TRP A 46 -5.87 -7.01 -10.35
CA TRP A 46 -5.97 -8.45 -10.06
C TRP A 46 -4.63 -9.18 -10.03
N GLY A 47 -3.54 -8.52 -10.41
CA GLY A 47 -2.19 -9.10 -10.43
C GLY A 47 -1.42 -8.85 -9.14
N LEU A 48 -0.27 -8.21 -9.27
CA LEU A 48 0.59 -7.86 -8.14
C LEU A 48 -0.09 -6.97 -7.07
N PRO A 49 -0.95 -6.00 -7.41
CA PRO A 49 -1.63 -5.20 -6.39
C PRO A 49 -2.50 -6.03 -5.44
N LEU A 50 -3.23 -7.02 -5.97
CA LEU A 50 -4.04 -7.94 -5.15
C LEU A 50 -3.16 -8.80 -4.24
N LEU A 51 -2.06 -9.33 -4.77
CA LEU A 51 -1.10 -10.12 -3.98
C LEU A 51 -0.52 -9.27 -2.83
N ASN A 52 -0.10 -8.05 -3.11
CA ASN A 52 0.41 -7.11 -2.11
C ASN A 52 -0.63 -6.78 -1.03
N THR A 53 -1.91 -6.67 -1.41
CA THR A 53 -3.01 -6.49 -0.45
C THR A 53 -3.15 -7.69 0.49
N ILE A 54 -3.09 -8.92 -0.05
CA ILE A 54 -3.16 -10.15 0.75
C ILE A 54 -1.96 -10.25 1.71
N ILE A 55 -0.76 -9.89 1.25
CA ILE A 55 0.46 -9.87 2.08
C ILE A 55 0.31 -8.86 3.23
N LEU A 56 -0.18 -7.66 2.95
CA LEU A 56 -0.38 -6.63 3.97
C LEU A 56 -1.41 -7.07 5.03
N LEU A 57 -2.55 -7.63 4.61
CA LEU A 57 -3.57 -8.16 5.53
C LEU A 57 -3.03 -9.33 6.37
N SER A 58 -2.26 -10.22 5.75
CA SER A 58 -1.62 -11.35 6.45
C SER A 58 -0.59 -10.87 7.48
N SER A 59 0.15 -9.80 7.18
CA SER A 59 1.07 -9.17 8.14
C SER A 59 0.33 -8.55 9.34
N GLY A 60 -0.86 -8.00 9.11
CA GLY A 60 -1.75 -7.51 10.18
C GLY A 60 -2.21 -8.63 11.12
N ALA A 61 -2.52 -9.82 10.57
CA ALA A 61 -2.85 -10.99 11.37
C ALA A 61 -1.63 -11.49 12.18
N SER A 62 -0.43 -11.58 11.58
CA SER A 62 0.77 -12.05 12.28
C SER A 62 1.23 -11.11 13.39
N VAL A 63 1.12 -9.78 13.21
CA VAL A 63 1.47 -8.82 14.27
C VAL A 63 0.45 -8.85 15.41
N THR A 64 -0.83 -9.08 15.11
CA THR A 64 -1.87 -9.24 16.13
C THR A 64 -1.62 -10.50 16.96
N TRP A 65 -1.22 -11.61 16.31
CA TRP A 65 -0.78 -12.81 17.02
C TRP A 65 0.44 -12.54 17.90
N ALA A 66 1.46 -11.84 17.38
CA ALA A 66 2.63 -11.46 18.17
C ALA A 66 2.26 -10.63 19.41
N HIS A 67 1.33 -9.68 19.26
CA HIS A 67 0.80 -8.88 20.37
C HIS A 67 0.11 -9.76 21.44
N HIS A 68 -0.77 -10.68 21.04
CA HIS A 68 -1.42 -11.59 22.00
C HIS A 68 -0.43 -12.54 22.68
N ALA A 69 0.59 -13.01 21.97
CA ALA A 69 1.65 -13.83 22.55
C ALA A 69 2.49 -13.06 23.58
N ILE A 70 2.75 -11.76 23.37
CA ILE A 70 3.40 -10.89 24.36
C ILE A 70 2.55 -10.79 25.63
N VAL A 71 1.24 -10.52 25.48
CA VAL A 71 0.30 -10.42 26.61
C VAL A 71 0.20 -11.75 27.36
N GLY A 72 0.25 -12.88 26.65
CA GLY A 72 0.24 -14.23 27.23
C GLY A 72 1.58 -14.70 27.81
N GLY A 73 2.66 -13.91 27.70
CA GLY A 73 4.00 -14.29 28.17
C GLY A 73 4.73 -15.32 27.29
N PHE A 74 4.20 -15.66 26.12
CA PHE A 74 4.76 -16.64 25.19
C PHE A 74 5.85 -16.03 24.30
N LYS A 75 7.05 -15.80 24.89
CA LYS A 75 8.17 -15.13 24.22
C LYS A 75 8.54 -15.72 22.84
N LYS A 76 8.54 -17.05 22.71
CA LYS A 76 8.92 -17.71 21.45
C LYS A 76 7.91 -17.41 20.34
N GLU A 77 6.61 -17.48 20.64
CA GLU A 77 5.55 -17.18 19.68
C GLU A 77 5.53 -15.70 19.30
N ALA A 78 5.72 -14.81 20.27
CA ALA A 78 5.83 -13.37 20.02
C ALA A 78 6.95 -13.05 19.03
N LEU A 79 8.13 -13.68 19.21
CA LEU A 79 9.26 -13.51 18.32
C LEU A 79 8.96 -14.05 16.91
N VAL A 80 8.35 -15.24 16.81
CA VAL A 80 8.00 -15.85 15.53
C VAL A 80 6.98 -15.00 14.77
N GLY A 81 5.89 -14.57 15.42
CA GLY A 81 4.87 -13.73 14.79
C GLY A 81 5.42 -12.38 14.31
N LEU A 82 6.33 -11.77 15.07
CA LEU A 82 6.98 -10.52 14.68
C LEU A 82 7.94 -10.72 13.49
N ILE A 83 8.75 -11.79 13.49
CA ILE A 83 9.62 -12.11 12.35
C ILE A 83 8.81 -12.33 11.07
N ILE A 84 7.70 -13.09 11.15
CA ILE A 84 6.80 -13.31 10.00
C ILE A 84 6.26 -11.98 9.47
N THR A 85 5.84 -11.07 10.36
CA THR A 85 5.36 -9.73 9.99
C THR A 85 6.43 -8.95 9.21
N ILE A 86 7.68 -8.95 9.70
CA ILE A 86 8.79 -8.26 9.04
C ILE A 86 9.10 -8.88 7.68
N VAL A 87 9.08 -10.21 7.58
CA VAL A 87 9.27 -10.92 6.30
C VAL A 87 8.20 -10.50 5.29
N PHE A 88 6.92 -10.45 5.67
CA PHE A 88 5.87 -9.96 4.79
C PHE A 88 6.09 -8.51 4.35
N ALA A 89 6.53 -7.62 5.25
CA ALA A 89 6.83 -6.22 4.91
C ALA A 89 7.98 -6.09 3.89
N VAL A 90 9.05 -6.90 4.03
CA VAL A 90 10.17 -6.93 3.08
C VAL A 90 9.69 -7.46 1.72
N ILE A 91 8.90 -8.53 1.69
CA ILE A 91 8.35 -9.09 0.45
C ILE A 91 7.45 -8.06 -0.25
N PHE A 92 6.54 -7.41 0.48
CA PHE A 92 5.68 -6.34 -0.06
C PHE A 92 6.52 -5.23 -0.71
N THR A 93 7.55 -4.75 -0.02
CA THR A 93 8.40 -3.65 -0.51
C THR A 93 9.18 -4.07 -1.76
N ALA A 94 9.68 -5.30 -1.81
CA ALA A 94 10.38 -5.83 -2.98
C ALA A 94 9.45 -5.99 -4.19
N LEU A 95 8.23 -6.50 -3.97
CA LEU A 95 7.21 -6.62 -5.02
C LEU A 95 6.77 -5.25 -5.53
N GLN A 96 6.64 -4.24 -4.66
CA GLN A 96 6.33 -2.88 -5.08
C GLN A 96 7.45 -2.28 -5.94
N GLY A 97 8.71 -2.50 -5.57
CA GLY A 97 9.86 -2.10 -6.38
C GLY A 97 9.89 -2.79 -7.75
N PHE A 98 9.54 -4.08 -7.81
CA PHE A 98 9.42 -4.81 -9.06
C PHE A 98 8.28 -4.26 -9.93
N GLU A 99 7.12 -3.96 -9.35
CA GLU A 99 6.00 -3.34 -10.08
C GLU A 99 6.39 -1.99 -10.67
N TYR A 100 7.13 -1.15 -9.93
CA TYR A 100 7.58 0.15 -10.42
C TYR A 100 8.58 0.07 -11.58
N ILE A 101 9.48 -0.92 -11.58
CA ILE A 101 10.45 -1.10 -12.67
C ILE A 101 9.76 -1.57 -13.96
N ASN A 102 8.66 -2.32 -13.85
CA ASN A 102 7.95 -2.90 -14.99
C ASN A 102 6.68 -2.11 -15.38
N ALA A 103 6.42 -0.96 -14.74
CA ALA A 103 5.23 -0.16 -15.03
C ALA A 103 5.30 0.40 -16.47
N PRO A 104 4.18 0.41 -17.22
CA PRO A 104 4.14 0.93 -18.59
C PRO A 104 4.11 2.47 -18.66
N PHE A 105 4.08 3.15 -17.52
CA PHE A 105 4.08 4.60 -17.39
C PHE A 105 5.11 5.04 -16.33
N ALA A 106 5.62 6.26 -16.47
CA ALA A 106 6.59 6.90 -15.59
C ALA A 106 5.97 8.07 -14.80
N MET A 107 6.72 8.63 -13.85
CA MET A 107 6.27 9.78 -13.05
C MET A 107 6.17 11.09 -13.85
N SER A 108 6.81 11.17 -15.02
CA SER A 108 6.76 12.32 -15.92
C SER A 108 5.61 12.28 -16.92
N ASP A 109 4.88 11.16 -16.99
CA ASP A 109 3.70 10.99 -17.83
C ASP A 109 2.45 11.55 -17.12
#